data_AF-I1CY69-F1
#
_entry.id   AF-I1CY69-F1
#
_cell.length_a   1.000
_cell.length_b   1.000
_cell.length_c   1.000
_cell.angle_alpha   90.00
_cell.angle_beta   90.00
_cell.angle_gamma   90.00
#
_symmetry.space_group_name_H-M   'P 1'
#
loop_
_entity.id
_entity.type
_entity.pdbx_description
1 polymer ?
#
loop_
_entity_poly.entity_id
_entity_poly.type
_entity_poly.pdbx_seq_one_letter_code
_entity_poly.pdbx_strand_id
1 'polypeptide(L)'
;MRTRACVALLTAALFTLTGCSREAGPSPKGSPDPGPGALLVKVRALQADACYTAPTEVRSPSCEKYVTQLANVPGTARKYATNHPRLRKAADDLDTTVAAYRNNNCEGNGDPDVCAGTLTDMASALSSLRTEVASLPDVTGSPS
;
A
#
# COMPACT_ATOMS: atom_id res chain seq x y z
N MET A 1 -3.12 41.89 -62.39
CA MET A 1 -4.42 41.19 -62.34
C MET A 1 -5.00 41.29 -60.93
N ARG A 2 -6.24 41.77 -60.83
CA ARG A 2 -7.25 41.58 -59.76
C ARG A 2 -6.78 41.78 -58.31
N THR A 3 -6.91 42.98 -57.74
CA THR A 3 -8.05 43.46 -56.93
C THR A 3 -8.42 42.55 -55.74
N ARG A 4 -8.26 43.03 -54.51
CA ARG A 4 -9.34 43.54 -53.63
C ARG A 4 -8.83 43.74 -52.19
N ALA A 5 -8.87 44.98 -51.75
CA ALA A 5 -8.99 45.34 -50.35
C ALA A 5 -10.41 45.02 -49.85
N CYS A 6 -10.54 44.55 -48.60
CA CYS A 6 -11.71 44.67 -47.71
C CYS A 6 -11.19 44.40 -46.29
N VAL A 7 -10.93 45.44 -45.49
CA VAL A 7 -11.88 46.07 -44.54
C VAL A 7 -12.12 45.19 -43.31
N ALA A 8 -11.76 45.80 -42.18
CA ALA A 8 -11.83 45.33 -40.80
C ALA A 8 -13.20 44.81 -40.37
N LEU A 9 -13.20 43.85 -39.43
CA LEU A 9 -14.27 43.72 -38.42
C LEU A 9 -13.65 43.30 -37.09
N LEU A 10 -13.81 44.19 -36.11
CA LEU A 10 -13.65 43.93 -34.69
C LEU A 10 -14.65 42.86 -34.24
N THR A 11 -14.18 41.82 -33.56
CA THR A 11 -15.00 41.06 -32.60
C THR A 11 -14.15 40.75 -31.39
N ALA A 12 -14.32 41.60 -30.38
CA ALA A 12 -14.01 41.28 -29.00
C ALA A 12 -14.88 40.09 -28.57
N ALA A 13 -14.25 38.98 -28.19
CA ALA A 13 -14.90 37.92 -27.45
C ALA A 13 -14.18 37.81 -26.10
N LEU A 14 -14.82 38.37 -25.07
CA LEU A 14 -14.48 38.15 -23.67
C LEU A 14 -14.48 36.64 -23.39
N PHE A 15 -13.30 36.05 -23.13
CA PHE A 15 -13.21 34.80 -22.40
C PHE A 15 -13.22 35.10 -20.89
N THR A 16 -14.40 35.42 -20.39
CA THR A 16 -14.67 35.41 -18.95
C THR A 16 -15.27 34.05 -18.57
N LEU A 17 -14.63 33.43 -17.56
CA LEU A 17 -15.19 32.44 -16.63
C LEU A 17 -15.25 30.97 -17.08
N THR A 18 -14.22 30.21 -16.72
CA THR A 18 -14.42 29.00 -15.91
C THR A 18 -13.40 29.03 -14.77
N GLY A 19 -13.81 29.59 -13.63
CA GLY A 19 -13.06 29.40 -12.40
C GLY A 19 -12.98 27.89 -12.14
N CYS A 20 -11.76 27.37 -11.98
CA CYS A 20 -11.55 26.09 -11.33
C CYS A 20 -12.11 26.25 -9.92
N SER A 21 -13.36 25.84 -9.72
CA SER A 21 -13.96 25.79 -8.39
C SER A 21 -13.05 24.93 -7.53
N ARG A 22 -12.24 25.57 -6.69
CA ARG A 22 -11.68 24.99 -5.47
C ARG A 22 -12.81 24.86 -4.46
N GLU A 23 -13.90 24.22 -4.86
CA GLU A 23 -14.88 23.71 -3.91
C GLU A 23 -14.16 22.56 -3.23
N ALA A 24 -13.55 22.84 -2.08
CA ALA A 24 -13.16 21.80 -1.15
C ALA A 24 -14.47 21.15 -0.71
N GLY A 25 -14.90 20.13 -1.46
CA GLY A 25 -16.00 19.26 -1.06
C GLY A 25 -15.77 18.77 0.37
N PRO A 26 -16.83 18.41 1.10
CA PRO A 26 -16.72 18.02 2.50
C PRO A 26 -15.59 17.01 2.67
N SER A 27 -14.59 17.37 3.48
CA SER A 27 -13.47 16.50 3.78
C SER A 27 -14.02 15.13 4.17
N PRO A 28 -13.62 14.05 3.49
CA PRO A 28 -14.07 12.72 3.85
C PRO A 28 -13.84 12.51 5.34
N LYS A 29 -14.91 12.31 6.10
CA LYS A 29 -14.76 11.89 7.50
C LYS A 29 -14.11 10.52 7.44
N GLY A 30 -12.88 10.41 7.96
CA GLY A 30 -12.18 9.14 8.01
C GLY A 30 -13.04 8.11 8.71
N SER A 31 -13.16 6.91 8.12
CA SER A 31 -13.78 5.78 8.80
C SER A 31 -13.09 5.55 10.15
N PRO A 32 -13.82 5.19 11.21
CA PRO A 32 -13.22 4.86 12.50
C PRO A 32 -12.09 3.83 12.34
N ASP A 33 -11.03 3.97 13.12
CA ASP A 33 -9.94 2.99 13.16
C ASP A 33 -10.52 1.64 13.63
N PRO A 34 -10.44 0.56 12.82
CA PRO A 34 -11.01 -0.74 13.16
C PRO A 34 -10.22 -1.49 14.24
N GLY A 35 -9.09 -0.94 14.71
CA GLY A 35 -8.30 -1.45 15.81
C GLY A 35 -7.36 -2.62 15.44
N PRO A 36 -6.49 -3.04 16.38
CA PRO A 36 -5.49 -4.07 16.15
C PRO A 36 -6.08 -5.47 15.87
N GLY A 37 -7.28 -5.76 16.36
CA GLY A 37 -7.98 -7.01 16.07
C GLY A 37 -8.29 -7.18 14.57
N ALA A 38 -8.73 -6.11 13.91
CA ALA A 38 -8.97 -6.12 12.47
C ALA A 38 -7.66 -6.28 11.66
N LEU A 39 -6.57 -5.68 12.15
CA LEU A 39 -5.24 -5.89 11.57
C LEU A 39 -4.84 -7.38 11.67
N LEU A 40 -5.08 -8.03 12.81
CA LEU A 40 -4.78 -9.45 12.97
C LEU A 40 -5.56 -10.33 11.98
N VAL A 41 -6.84 -10.05 11.77
CA VAL A 41 -7.66 -10.77 10.77
C VAL A 41 -7.09 -10.58 9.37
N LYS A 42 -6.76 -9.34 9.00
CA LYS A 42 -6.12 -9.04 7.69
C LYS A 42 -4.82 -9.80 7.52
N VAL A 43 -3.94 -9.80 8.52
CA VAL A 43 -2.65 -10.50 8.46
C VAL A 43 -2.86 -12.01 8.29
N ARG A 44 -3.78 -12.61 9.03
CA ARG A 44 -4.13 -14.04 8.87
C ARG A 44 -4.63 -14.36 7.46
N ALA A 45 -5.44 -13.49 6.86
CA ALA A 45 -5.90 -13.66 5.49
C ALA A 45 -4.73 -13.62 4.48
N LEU A 46 -3.77 -12.72 4.68
CA LEU A 46 -2.57 -12.62 3.83
C LEU A 46 -1.65 -13.83 4.00
N GLN A 47 -1.60 -14.46 5.17
CA GLN A 47 -0.85 -15.70 5.39
C GLN A 47 -1.44 -16.93 4.69
N ALA A 48 -2.65 -16.84 4.14
CA ALA A 48 -3.22 -17.91 3.33
C ALA A 48 -2.79 -17.85 1.85
N ASP A 49 -2.08 -16.80 1.44
CA ASP A 49 -1.63 -16.62 0.06
C ASP A 49 -0.47 -17.58 -0.27
N ALA A 50 -0.43 -18.09 -1.50
CA ALA A 50 0.61 -19.01 -1.95
C ALA A 50 2.01 -18.38 -1.89
N CYS A 51 2.11 -17.06 -2.11
CA CYS A 51 3.35 -16.30 -2.00
C CYS A 51 3.88 -16.21 -0.56
N TYR A 52 3.02 -16.45 0.44
CA TYR A 52 3.42 -16.62 1.83
C TYR A 52 3.74 -18.08 2.15
N THR A 53 2.90 -19.03 1.73
CA THR A 53 3.02 -20.44 2.14
C THR A 53 4.13 -21.20 1.42
N ALA A 54 4.44 -20.81 0.19
CA ALA A 54 5.43 -21.47 -0.67
C ALA A 54 6.26 -20.44 -1.46
N PRO A 55 6.98 -19.54 -0.78
CA PRO A 55 7.66 -18.38 -1.40
C PRO A 55 8.76 -18.76 -2.40
N THR A 56 9.28 -19.99 -2.34
CA THR A 56 10.29 -20.53 -3.26
C THR A 56 9.70 -21.34 -4.41
N GLU A 57 8.41 -21.66 -4.36
CA GLU A 57 7.72 -22.47 -5.38
C GLU A 57 6.88 -21.60 -6.33
N VAL A 58 6.47 -20.41 -5.87
CA VAL A 58 5.69 -19.46 -6.67
C VAL A 58 6.64 -18.50 -7.39
N ARG A 59 6.37 -18.26 -8.67
CA ARG A 59 7.14 -17.30 -9.47
C ARG A 59 6.92 -15.88 -8.92
N SER A 60 7.98 -15.11 -8.66
CA SER A 60 7.83 -13.81 -8.01
C SER A 60 6.87 -12.84 -8.69
N PRO A 61 6.79 -12.72 -10.04
CA PRO A 61 5.83 -11.80 -10.66
C PRO A 61 4.37 -12.11 -10.36
N SER A 62 4.01 -13.37 -10.08
CA SER A 62 2.64 -13.71 -9.67
C SER A 62 2.29 -13.20 -8.26
N CYS A 63 3.28 -12.76 -7.47
CA CYS A 63 3.11 -12.28 -6.10
C CYS A 63 2.85 -10.78 -5.99
N GLU A 64 2.85 -10.02 -7.09
CA GLU A 64 2.63 -8.56 -7.08
C GLU A 64 1.37 -8.15 -6.32
N LYS A 65 0.26 -8.87 -6.53
CA LYS A 65 -1.01 -8.61 -5.84
C LYS A 65 -0.90 -8.84 -4.33
N TYR A 66 -0.20 -9.89 -3.90
CA TYR A 66 0.05 -10.19 -2.49
C TYR A 66 0.90 -9.08 -1.85
N VAL A 67 2.00 -8.70 -2.50
CA VAL A 67 2.91 -7.64 -2.03
C VAL A 67 2.20 -6.29 -1.95
N THR A 68 1.35 -5.97 -2.92
CA THR A 68 0.54 -4.75 -2.92
C THR A 68 -0.42 -4.69 -1.73
N GLN A 69 -1.07 -5.79 -1.38
CA GLN A 69 -1.94 -5.85 -0.21
C GLN A 69 -1.15 -5.72 1.11
N LEU A 70 0.06 -6.28 1.14
CA LEU A 70 0.98 -6.18 2.26
C LEU A 70 1.52 -4.78 2.50
N ALA A 71 1.72 -3.98 1.46
CA ALA A 71 2.32 -2.64 1.58
C ALA A 71 1.60 -1.71 2.58
N ASN A 72 0.31 -1.95 2.84
CA ASN A 72 -0.47 -1.18 3.82
C ASN A 72 -0.36 -1.70 5.26
N VAL A 73 0.17 -2.91 5.47
CA VAL A 73 0.26 -3.55 6.80
C VAL A 73 1.26 -2.85 7.72
N PRO A 74 2.51 -2.53 7.31
CA PRO A 74 3.47 -1.84 8.17
C PRO A 74 2.94 -0.52 8.72
N GLY A 75 2.35 0.31 7.86
CA GLY A 75 1.79 1.61 8.24
C GLY A 75 0.70 1.48 9.29
N THR A 76 -0.21 0.51 9.14
CA THR A 76 -1.26 0.24 10.13
C THR A 76 -0.68 -0.33 11.44
N ALA A 77 0.25 -1.27 11.37
CA ALA A 77 0.89 -1.84 12.57
C ALA A 77 1.62 -0.79 13.42
N ARG A 78 2.31 0.17 12.77
CA ARG A 78 3.00 1.28 13.46
C ARG A 78 2.05 2.15 14.27
N LYS A 79 0.77 2.29 13.87
CA LYS A 79 -0.24 3.05 14.65
C LYS A 79 -0.49 2.45 16.02
N TYR A 80 -0.40 1.12 16.15
CA TYR A 80 -0.61 0.40 17.40
C TYR A 80 0.70 0.12 18.15
N ALA A 81 1.84 0.61 17.65
CA ALA A 81 3.16 0.30 18.20
C ALA A 81 3.60 1.21 19.36
N THR A 82 2.71 2.08 19.87
CA THR A 82 2.99 2.93 21.04
C THR A 82 3.27 2.05 22.25
N ASN A 83 4.45 2.18 22.87
CA ASN A 83 4.94 1.29 23.95
C ASN A 83 5.13 -0.19 23.55
N HIS A 84 5.07 -0.52 22.26
CA HIS A 84 5.29 -1.86 21.73
C HIS A 84 6.47 -1.85 20.73
N PRO A 85 7.73 -1.72 21.21
CA PRO A 85 8.90 -1.56 20.34
C PRO A 85 9.15 -2.78 19.44
N ARG A 86 8.76 -3.99 19.87
CA ARG A 86 8.84 -5.19 19.02
C ARG A 86 7.85 -5.15 17.85
N LEU A 87 6.64 -4.65 18.07
CA LEU A 87 5.67 -4.42 16.98
C LEU A 87 6.18 -3.36 16.00
N ARG A 88 6.79 -2.28 16.50
CA ARG A 88 7.45 -1.27 15.65
C ARG A 88 8.50 -1.93 14.76
N LYS A 89 9.42 -2.68 15.37
CA LYS A 89 10.48 -3.37 14.63
C LYS A 89 9.92 -4.35 13.59
N ALA A 90 8.94 -5.17 13.95
CA ALA A 90 8.34 -6.12 13.01
C ALA A 90 7.64 -5.42 11.83
N ALA A 91 7.04 -4.25 12.07
CA ALA A 91 6.49 -3.41 10.99
C ALA A 91 7.61 -2.87 10.08
N ASP A 92 8.71 -2.39 10.65
CA ASP A 92 9.86 -1.87 9.91
C ASP A 92 10.58 -2.96 9.10
N ASP A 93 10.71 -4.16 9.66
CA ASP A 93 11.27 -5.33 8.96
C ASP A 93 10.36 -5.71 7.77
N LEU A 94 9.03 -5.76 7.96
CA LEU A 94 8.10 -6.06 6.86
C LEU A 94 8.15 -5.00 5.75
N ASP A 95 8.16 -3.72 6.11
CA ASP A 95 8.28 -2.59 5.17
C ASP A 95 9.56 -2.69 4.34
N THR A 96 10.67 -3.08 4.99
CA THR A 96 11.97 -3.30 4.35
C THR A 96 11.88 -4.41 3.30
N THR A 97 11.24 -5.54 3.60
CA THR A 97 11.09 -6.64 2.63
C THR A 97 10.18 -6.28 1.45
N VAL A 98 9.13 -5.48 1.68
CA VAL A 98 8.28 -4.94 0.60
C VAL A 98 9.07 -4.00 -0.31
N ALA A 99 9.91 -3.13 0.28
CA ALA A 99 10.80 -2.28 -0.49
C ALA A 99 11.84 -3.09 -1.28
N ALA A 100 12.43 -4.12 -0.68
CA ALA A 100 13.38 -5.01 -1.34
C ALA A 100 12.76 -5.69 -2.56
N TYR A 101 11.52 -6.19 -2.47
CA TYR A 101 10.82 -6.81 -3.60
C TYR A 101 10.73 -5.87 -4.80
N ARG A 102 10.41 -4.58 -4.55
CA ARG A 102 10.34 -3.55 -5.59
C ARG A 102 11.71 -3.18 -6.14
N ASN A 103 12.68 -2.98 -5.25
CA ASN A 103 14.05 -2.58 -5.62
C ASN A 103 14.76 -3.66 -6.45
N ASN A 104 14.46 -4.93 -6.18
CA ASN A 104 14.98 -6.08 -6.93
C ASN A 104 14.18 -6.35 -8.23
N ASN A 105 13.17 -5.52 -8.55
CA ASN A 105 12.28 -5.69 -9.69
C ASN A 105 11.60 -7.07 -9.77
N CYS A 106 11.18 -7.60 -8.61
CA CYS A 106 10.64 -8.95 -8.51
C CYS A 106 9.27 -9.15 -9.16
N GLU A 107 8.54 -8.06 -9.44
CA GLU A 107 7.33 -8.07 -10.28
C GLU A 107 7.62 -8.20 -11.78
N GLY A 108 8.86 -7.92 -12.20
CA GLY A 108 9.30 -7.96 -13.58
C GLY A 108 10.31 -9.07 -13.83
N ASN A 109 11.55 -8.67 -14.09
CA ASN A 109 12.66 -9.53 -14.50
C ASN A 109 13.81 -9.56 -13.48
N GLY A 110 13.50 -9.36 -12.19
CA GLY A 110 14.45 -9.55 -11.10
C GLY A 110 15.07 -10.94 -11.09
N ASP A 111 16.22 -11.05 -10.43
CA ASP A 111 16.91 -12.34 -10.26
C ASP A 111 16.01 -13.32 -9.47
N PRO A 112 15.73 -14.54 -10.00
CA PRO A 112 14.79 -15.47 -9.37
C PRO A 112 15.16 -15.88 -7.95
N ASP A 113 16.45 -16.09 -7.67
CA ASP A 113 16.91 -16.56 -6.35
C ASP A 113 16.82 -15.42 -5.33
N VAL A 114 17.22 -14.20 -5.72
CA VAL A 114 17.06 -13.00 -4.89
C VAL A 114 15.58 -12.74 -4.58
N CYS A 115 14.70 -12.92 -5.56
CA CYS A 115 13.28 -12.69 -5.39
C CYS A 115 12.59 -13.76 -4.54
N ALA A 116 12.96 -15.03 -4.69
CA ALA A 116 12.51 -16.12 -3.81
C ALA A 116 12.97 -15.90 -2.36
N GLY A 117 14.22 -15.46 -2.16
CA GLY A 117 14.74 -15.06 -0.86
C GLY A 117 13.95 -13.90 -0.25
N THR A 118 13.69 -12.85 -1.05
CA THR A 118 12.89 -11.69 -0.61
C THR A 118 11.47 -12.07 -0.18
N LEU A 119 10.80 -12.99 -0.90
CA LEU A 119 9.48 -13.49 -0.52
C LEU A 119 9.53 -14.32 0.78
N THR A 120 10.60 -15.08 0.98
CA THR A 120 10.83 -15.86 2.22
C THR A 120 11.03 -14.93 3.42
N ASP A 121 11.82 -13.86 3.25
CA ASP A 121 12.02 -12.84 4.28
C ASP A 121 10.71 -12.12 4.60
N MET A 122 9.91 -11.81 3.57
CA MET A 122 8.60 -11.18 3.73
C MET A 122 7.62 -12.07 4.50
N ALA A 123 7.58 -13.38 4.23
CA ALA A 123 6.77 -14.34 4.98
C ALA A 123 7.19 -14.42 6.45
N SER A 124 8.50 -14.39 6.71
CA SER A 124 9.07 -14.38 8.07
C SER A 124 8.74 -13.09 8.83
N ALA A 125 8.85 -11.94 8.15
CA ALA A 125 8.51 -10.64 8.71
C ALA A 125 7.00 -10.53 9.02
N LEU A 126 6.14 -11.03 8.13
CA LEU A 126 4.69 -11.06 8.34
C LEU A 126 4.30 -11.94 9.54
N SER A 127 4.97 -13.08 9.72
CA SER A 127 4.79 -13.97 10.87
C SER A 127 5.18 -13.32 12.20
N SER A 128 6.28 -12.59 12.18
CA SER A 128 6.75 -11.82 13.35
C SER A 128 5.77 -10.72 13.71
N LEU A 129 5.32 -9.94 12.71
CA LEU A 129 4.31 -8.90 12.90
C LEU A 129 3.01 -9.46 13.46
N ARG A 130 2.51 -10.57 12.91
CA ARG A 130 1.32 -11.24 13.44
C ARG A 130 1.45 -11.59 14.92
N THR A 131 2.60 -12.13 15.31
CA THR A 131 2.87 -12.54 16.69
C THR A 131 2.80 -11.34 17.62
N GLU A 132 3.42 -10.23 17.24
CA GLU A 132 3.39 -9.01 18.05
C GLU A 132 1.98 -8.38 18.09
N VAL A 133 1.25 -8.32 16.97
CA VAL A 133 -0.15 -7.83 16.95
C VAL A 133 -1.05 -8.71 17.83
N ALA A 134 -0.90 -10.04 17.76
CA ALA A 134 -1.68 -10.97 18.57
C ALA A 134 -1.40 -10.85 20.08
N SER A 135 -0.26 -10.29 20.47
CA SER A 135 0.10 -10.05 21.86
C SER A 135 -0.46 -8.75 22.44
N LEU A 136 -1.08 -7.90 21.61
CA LEU A 136 -1.65 -6.64 22.07
C LEU A 136 -2.82 -6.88 23.05
N PRO A 137 -2.95 -6.08 24.12
CA PRO A 137 -4.02 -6.24 25.11
C PRO A 137 -5.43 -6.21 24.50
N ASP A 138 -5.66 -5.29 23.57
CA ASP A 138 -6.95 -5.12 22.89
C ASP A 138 -7.34 -6.34 22.04
N VAL A 139 -6.35 -7.13 21.62
CA VAL A 139 -6.55 -8.35 20.84
C VAL A 139 -6.78 -9.55 21.74
N THR A 140 -6.01 -9.68 22.82
CA THR A 140 -6.11 -10.82 23.76
C THR A 140 -7.34 -10.76 24.66
N GLY A 141 -7.89 -9.56 24.89
CA GLY A 141 -9.10 -9.34 25.69
C GLY A 141 -10.43 -9.44 24.93
N SER A 142 -10.41 -9.60 23.61
CA SER A 142 -11.64 -9.70 22.80
C SER A 142 -12.19 -11.13 22.79
N PRO A 143 -13.45 -11.38 23.24
CA PRO A 143 -14.05 -12.70 23.16
C PRO A 143 -14.22 -13.11 21.68
N SER A 144 -13.84 -14.36 21.38
CA SER A 144 -13.96 -14.97 20.04
C SER A 144 -15.39 -15.32 19.67
#